data_AF-A0A3N5ETQ6-F1
#
_entry.id   AF-A0A3N5ETQ6-F1
#
_cell.length_a   1.000
_cell.length_b   1.000
_cell.length_c   1.000
_cell.angle_alpha   90.00
_cell.angle_beta   90.00
_cell.angle_gamma   90.00
#
_symmetry.space_group_name_H-M   'P 1'
#
loop_
_entity.id
_entity.type
_entity.pdbx_description
1 polymer ?
#
loop_
_entity_poly.entity_id
_entity_poly.type
_entity_poly.pdbx_seq_one_letter_code
_entity_poly.pdbx_strand_id
1 'polypeptide(L)'
;MARLSRRGRWGGDYYDIIPLPDERVALAIADVTGHGVGAGILSAMTKSALHLQLDHATDPESVLNHLNKVVYEISDEKTFVTFAYALITPSDFAITLAAAGHPPVLHRAGASRTVTPLRSKNVALGMRQNSSFAGTMTVSYQSDDLLLLYTDGLLEVTNASGEQFSEQLPLCLARAEGSPREIVTGLLEELRRFAGRPAAFDDDISLVCVRFKGGPTHR
;
A
#
# COMPACT_ATOMS: atom_id res chain seq x y z
N MET A 1 -10.33 -5.86 -0.46
CA MET A 1 -9.09 -6.02 -1.24
C MET A 1 -9.46 -6.38 -2.66
N ALA A 2 -8.73 -5.85 -3.63
CA ALA A 2 -8.78 -6.33 -5.00
C ALA A 2 -7.38 -6.27 -5.61
N ARG A 3 -7.09 -7.23 -6.48
CA ARG A 3 -5.91 -7.22 -7.34
C ARG A 3 -6.37 -7.45 -8.76
N LEU A 4 -5.92 -6.61 -9.68
CA LEU A 4 -6.01 -6.82 -11.11
C LEU A 4 -4.60 -7.09 -11.60
N SER A 5 -4.37 -8.29 -12.13
CA SER A 5 -3.08 -8.63 -12.71
C SER A 5 -3.14 -8.54 -14.23
N ARG A 6 -2.00 -8.27 -14.87
CA ARG A 6 -1.87 -8.47 -16.32
C ARG A 6 -2.20 -9.93 -16.68
N ARG A 7 -2.84 -10.14 -17.84
CA ARG A 7 -3.13 -11.49 -18.33
C ARG A 7 -1.84 -12.30 -18.52
N GLY A 8 -1.75 -13.46 -17.88
CA GLY A 8 -0.77 -14.50 -18.18
C GLY A 8 0.62 -14.37 -17.53
N ARG A 9 0.80 -13.56 -16.48
CA ARG A 9 2.09 -13.42 -15.78
C ARG A 9 1.94 -13.51 -14.26
N TRP A 10 2.95 -14.09 -13.62
CA TRP A 10 3.17 -14.01 -12.17
C TRP A 10 3.51 -12.56 -11.85
N GLY A 11 2.63 -11.89 -11.11
CA GLY A 11 2.72 -10.46 -10.85
C GLY A 11 3.62 -10.11 -9.67
N GLY A 12 4.27 -8.94 -9.74
CA GLY A 12 5.19 -8.43 -8.71
C GLY A 12 4.48 -7.99 -7.43
N ASP A 13 3.27 -7.45 -7.55
CA ASP A 13 2.50 -6.95 -6.41
C ASP A 13 2.31 -8.01 -5.32
N TYR A 14 2.39 -7.55 -4.08
CA TYR A 14 2.06 -8.30 -2.88
C TYR A 14 1.31 -7.42 -1.91
N TYR A 15 0.35 -7.99 -1.19
CA TYR A 15 -0.24 -7.35 -0.02
C TYR A 15 -0.57 -8.39 1.05
N ASP A 16 -0.65 -7.95 2.30
CA ASP A 16 -1.03 -8.79 3.42
C ASP A 16 -1.75 -8.01 4.52
N ILE A 17 -2.56 -8.74 5.29
CA ILE A 17 -3.27 -8.26 6.47
C ILE A 17 -2.98 -9.27 7.57
N ILE A 18 -2.16 -8.87 8.53
CA ILE A 18 -1.58 -9.78 9.50
C ILE A 18 -2.12 -9.38 10.87
N PRO A 19 -3.06 -10.15 11.45
CA PRO A 19 -3.46 -9.98 12.84
C PRO A 19 -2.25 -10.23 13.75
N LEU A 20 -2.07 -9.35 14.72
CA LEU A 20 -1.01 -9.43 15.73
C LEU A 20 -1.65 -9.56 17.13
N PRO A 21 -0.86 -9.89 18.16
CA PRO A 21 -1.33 -9.81 19.54
C PRO A 21 -1.89 -8.43 19.90
N ASP A 22 -2.76 -8.41 20.91
CA ASP A 22 -3.40 -7.19 21.43
C ASP A 22 -4.29 -6.46 20.39
N GLU A 23 -4.93 -7.22 19.51
CA GLU A 23 -5.81 -6.74 18.44
C GLU A 23 -5.13 -5.83 17.41
N ARG A 24 -3.81 -5.67 17.48
CA ARG A 24 -3.04 -4.92 16.49
C ARG A 24 -3.13 -5.60 15.12
N VAL A 25 -3.02 -4.81 14.06
CA VAL A 25 -3.05 -5.33 12.69
C VAL A 25 -1.91 -4.69 11.91
N ALA A 26 -1.08 -5.52 11.30
CA ALA A 26 -0.10 -5.07 10.31
C ALA A 26 -0.70 -5.18 8.91
N LEU A 27 -0.60 -4.09 8.15
CA LEU A 27 -0.91 -4.05 6.73
C LEU A 27 0.40 -3.88 5.96
N ALA A 28 0.57 -4.68 4.93
CA ALA A 28 1.68 -4.55 4.00
C ALA A 28 1.16 -4.48 2.57
N ILE A 29 1.78 -3.64 1.75
CA ILE A 29 1.67 -3.69 0.30
C ILE A 29 3.06 -3.45 -0.29
N ALA A 30 3.34 -4.14 -1.38
CA ALA A 30 4.60 -4.07 -2.08
C ALA A 30 4.35 -4.15 -3.58
N ASP A 31 5.24 -3.51 -4.33
CA ASP A 31 5.40 -3.77 -5.76
C ASP A 31 6.89 -4.01 -6.04
N VAL A 32 7.16 -5.02 -6.86
CA VAL A 32 8.50 -5.48 -7.22
C VAL A 32 8.78 -5.07 -8.65
N THR A 33 9.86 -4.32 -8.85
CA THR A 33 10.25 -3.90 -10.20
C THR A 33 10.50 -5.06 -11.13
N GLY A 34 10.07 -4.90 -12.37
CA GLY A 34 10.23 -5.91 -13.41
C GLY A 34 9.05 -6.87 -13.45
N HIS A 35 9.21 -7.97 -14.18
CA HIS A 35 8.09 -8.89 -14.41
C HIS A 35 8.57 -10.33 -14.59
N GLY A 36 7.66 -11.28 -14.34
CA GLY A 36 7.90 -12.70 -14.52
C GLY A 36 8.44 -13.39 -13.27
N VAL A 37 9.11 -14.52 -13.46
CA VAL A 37 9.46 -15.45 -12.36
C VAL A 37 10.37 -14.79 -11.32
N GLY A 38 11.35 -13.98 -11.74
CA GLY A 38 12.26 -13.29 -10.80
C GLY A 38 11.52 -12.33 -9.87
N ALA A 39 10.63 -11.49 -10.41
CA ALA A 39 9.79 -10.59 -9.61
C ALA A 39 8.87 -11.36 -8.65
N GLY A 40 8.28 -12.47 -9.12
CA GLY A 40 7.46 -13.35 -8.28
C GLY A 40 8.24 -14.00 -7.13
N ILE A 41 9.47 -14.46 -7.37
CA ILE A 41 10.35 -15.02 -6.33
C ILE A 41 10.70 -13.94 -5.31
N LEU A 42 11.13 -12.76 -5.76
CA LEU A 42 11.48 -11.67 -4.87
C LEU A 42 10.29 -11.19 -4.03
N SER A 43 9.10 -11.13 -4.62
CA SER A 43 7.84 -10.85 -3.91
C SER A 43 7.57 -11.89 -2.82
N ALA A 44 7.70 -13.19 -3.13
CA ALA A 44 7.52 -14.28 -2.16
C ALA A 44 8.58 -14.28 -1.05
N MET A 45 9.83 -13.94 -1.36
CA MET A 45 10.91 -13.81 -0.38
C MET A 45 10.69 -12.61 0.53
N THR A 46 10.26 -11.48 -0.03
CA THR A 46 9.90 -10.27 0.75
C THR A 46 8.75 -10.56 1.70
N LYS A 47 7.71 -11.27 1.22
CA LYS A 47 6.63 -11.78 2.07
C LYS A 47 7.17 -12.66 3.20
N SER A 48 8.00 -13.64 2.88
CA SER A 48 8.53 -14.58 3.88
C SER A 48 9.38 -13.86 4.94
N ALA A 49 10.21 -12.92 4.52
CA ALA A 49 11.01 -12.09 5.41
C ALA A 49 10.16 -11.20 6.31
N LEU A 50 9.04 -10.66 5.80
CA LEU A 50 8.10 -9.89 6.62
C LEU A 50 7.55 -10.76 7.76
N HIS A 51 7.02 -11.94 7.43
CA HIS A 51 6.42 -12.83 8.43
C HIS A 51 7.45 -13.26 9.49
N LEU A 52 8.68 -13.59 9.10
CA LEU A 52 9.76 -13.88 10.05
C LEU A 52 10.13 -12.68 10.93
N GLN A 53 10.17 -11.48 10.36
CA GLN A 53 10.50 -10.28 11.11
C GLN A 53 9.43 -9.93 12.15
N LEU A 54 8.15 -10.21 11.88
CA LEU A 54 7.06 -9.91 12.79
C LEU A 54 7.08 -10.74 14.09
N ASP A 55 7.78 -11.88 14.09
CA ASP A 55 8.05 -12.65 15.33
C ASP A 55 9.05 -11.94 16.26
N HIS A 56 9.81 -10.97 15.74
CA HIS A 56 10.87 -10.27 16.47
C HIS A 56 10.52 -8.81 16.77
N ALA A 57 10.05 -8.06 15.76
CA ALA A 57 9.65 -6.68 15.93
C ALA A 57 8.60 -6.27 14.89
N THR A 58 7.59 -5.54 15.36
CA THR A 58 6.45 -5.10 14.56
C THR A 58 6.49 -3.62 14.23
N ASP A 59 7.44 -2.86 14.78
CA ASP A 59 7.54 -1.43 14.50
C ASP A 59 7.93 -1.19 13.03
N PRO A 60 7.30 -0.21 12.35
CA PRO A 60 7.51 -0.01 10.92
C PRO A 60 8.97 0.21 10.50
N GLU A 61 9.76 0.94 11.29
CA GLU A 61 11.16 1.20 10.96
C GLU A 61 12.00 -0.08 11.01
N SER A 62 11.91 -0.88 12.07
CA SER A 62 12.63 -2.15 12.16
C SER A 62 12.23 -3.12 11.06
N VAL A 63 10.93 -3.18 10.72
CA VAL A 63 10.43 -3.99 9.60
C VAL A 63 11.09 -3.57 8.29
N LEU A 64 11.06 -2.29 7.93
CA LEU A 64 11.66 -1.82 6.68
C LEU A 64 13.19 -2.00 6.66
N ASN A 65 13.88 -1.74 7.76
CA ASN A 65 15.33 -1.93 7.84
C ASN A 65 15.73 -3.41 7.71
N HIS A 66 14.96 -4.33 8.28
CA HIS A 66 15.18 -5.77 8.10
C HIS A 66 14.91 -6.19 6.65
N LEU A 67 13.75 -5.82 6.11
CA LEU A 67 13.39 -6.16 4.73
C LEU A 67 14.39 -5.60 3.72
N ASN A 68 14.93 -4.40 3.93
CA ASN A 68 15.94 -3.83 3.04
C ASN A 68 17.20 -4.70 2.98
N LYS A 69 17.65 -5.24 4.12
CA LYS A 69 18.82 -6.13 4.14
C LYS A 69 18.56 -7.38 3.31
N VAL A 70 17.42 -8.03 3.54
CA VAL A 70 17.04 -9.24 2.81
C VAL A 70 16.91 -8.97 1.33
N VAL A 71 16.14 -7.94 0.94
CA VAL A 71 15.94 -7.57 -0.47
C VAL A 71 17.27 -7.22 -1.12
N TYR A 72 18.13 -6.42 -0.49
CA TYR A 72 19.43 -6.03 -1.03
C TYR A 72 20.35 -7.23 -1.31
N GLU A 73 20.35 -8.24 -0.43
CA GLU A 73 21.19 -9.44 -0.60
C GLU A 73 20.77 -10.33 -1.76
N ILE A 74 19.49 -10.30 -2.13
CA ILE A 74 18.91 -11.18 -3.15
C ILE A 74 18.63 -10.46 -4.48
N SER A 75 18.58 -9.13 -4.47
CA SER A 75 18.36 -8.30 -5.66
C SER A 75 19.66 -8.03 -6.42
N ASP A 76 19.57 -7.87 -7.74
CA ASP A 76 20.62 -7.23 -8.53
C ASP A 76 20.49 -5.68 -8.50
N GLU A 77 21.45 -4.97 -9.12
CA GLU A 77 21.47 -3.50 -9.14
C GLU A 77 20.24 -2.84 -9.79
N LYS A 78 19.40 -3.60 -10.51
CA LYS A 78 18.24 -3.10 -11.25
C LYS A 78 16.92 -3.48 -10.60
N THR A 79 16.95 -4.32 -9.58
CA THR A 79 15.75 -4.85 -8.93
C THR A 79 15.57 -4.22 -7.58
N PHE A 80 14.41 -3.63 -7.33
CA PHE A 80 14.03 -3.08 -6.04
C PHE A 80 12.56 -3.36 -5.74
N VAL A 81 12.19 -3.17 -4.48
CA VAL A 81 10.82 -3.37 -4.02
C VAL A 81 10.32 -2.09 -3.39
N THR A 82 9.25 -1.52 -3.94
CA THR A 82 8.51 -0.49 -3.23
C THR A 82 7.68 -1.16 -2.15
N PHE A 83 7.61 -0.57 -0.95
CA PHE A 83 6.93 -1.20 0.18
C PHE A 83 6.25 -0.15 1.05
N ALA A 84 5.02 -0.40 1.47
CA ALA A 84 4.36 0.37 2.52
C ALA A 84 3.87 -0.58 3.61
N TYR A 85 4.15 -0.21 4.85
CA TYR A 85 3.78 -0.94 6.05
C TYR A 85 3.04 -0.01 7.00
N ALA A 86 1.86 -0.44 7.44
CA ALA A 86 1.06 0.27 8.44
C ALA A 86 0.75 -0.66 9.61
N LEU A 87 1.16 -0.26 10.82
CA LEU A 87 0.76 -0.88 12.07
C LEU A 87 -0.45 -0.12 12.62
N ILE A 88 -1.57 -0.81 12.72
CA ILE A 88 -2.79 -0.30 13.34
C ILE A 88 -2.81 -0.76 14.79
N THR A 89 -2.94 0.19 15.71
CA THR A 89 -3.05 -0.04 17.16
C THR A 89 -4.42 0.42 17.64
N PRO A 90 -5.41 -0.49 17.78
CA PRO A 90 -6.77 -0.11 18.16
C PRO A 90 -6.91 0.50 19.55
N SER A 91 -6.09 0.09 20.52
CA SER A 91 -6.10 0.65 21.87
C SER A 91 -5.85 2.17 21.88
N ASP A 92 -5.06 2.65 20.93
CA ASP A 92 -4.59 4.03 20.86
C ASP A 92 -5.27 4.83 19.73
N PHE A 93 -6.18 4.17 19.00
CA PHE A 93 -6.77 4.68 17.76
C PHE A 93 -5.72 5.25 16.79
N ALA A 94 -4.59 4.55 16.65
CA ALA A 94 -3.43 5.04 15.90
C ALA A 94 -3.07 4.14 14.72
N ILE A 95 -2.56 4.78 13.66
CA ILE A 95 -1.91 4.16 12.51
C ILE A 95 -0.47 4.67 12.51
N THR A 96 0.50 3.78 12.67
CA THR A 96 1.92 4.09 12.52
C THR A 96 2.41 3.49 11.21
N LEU A 97 2.91 4.32 10.31
CA LEU A 97 3.25 3.96 8.94
C LEU A 97 4.72 4.25 8.64
N ALA A 98 5.34 3.35 7.89
CA ALA A 98 6.56 3.62 7.16
C ALA A 98 6.44 3.06 5.73
N ALA A 99 7.08 3.75 4.79
CA ALA A 99 7.14 3.31 3.40
C ALA A 99 8.57 3.45 2.87
N ALA A 100 8.88 2.68 1.83
CA ALA A 100 10.13 2.58 1.11
C ALA A 100 9.84 2.72 -0.39
N GLY A 101 10.04 3.92 -0.96
CA GLY A 101 9.82 4.20 -2.39
C GLY A 101 8.37 4.03 -2.90
N HIS A 102 7.42 3.69 -2.03
CA HIS A 102 6.04 3.36 -2.41
C HIS A 102 5.17 4.61 -2.59
N PRO A 103 4.11 4.55 -3.43
CA PRO A 103 3.12 5.61 -3.50
C PRO A 103 2.55 5.98 -2.11
N PRO A 104 2.03 7.22 -1.96
CA PRO A 104 1.45 7.66 -0.70
C PRO A 104 0.28 6.77 -0.29
N VAL A 105 0.21 6.43 0.99
CA VAL A 105 -1.02 5.85 1.55
C VAL A 105 -2.02 6.98 1.77
N LEU A 106 -3.25 6.83 1.30
CA LEU A 106 -4.27 7.86 1.45
C LEU A 106 -5.11 7.61 2.70
N HIS A 107 -5.19 8.62 3.56
CA HIS A 107 -6.09 8.66 4.70
C HIS A 107 -7.29 9.57 4.37
N ARG A 108 -8.51 9.03 4.38
CA ARG A 108 -9.74 9.82 4.23
C ARG A 108 -10.41 9.97 5.59
N ALA A 109 -10.57 11.20 6.06
CA ALA A 109 -11.38 11.49 7.25
C ALA A 109 -12.87 11.17 7.01
N GLY A 110 -13.50 10.49 7.94
CA GLY A 110 -14.90 10.06 7.90
C GLY A 110 -15.85 11.25 7.75
N ALA A 111 -15.72 12.22 8.65
CA ALA A 111 -16.62 13.37 8.77
C ALA A 111 -16.44 14.40 7.65
N SER A 112 -15.22 14.90 7.43
CA SER A 112 -14.96 15.96 6.43
C SER A 112 -14.79 15.42 5.01
N ARG A 113 -14.61 14.09 4.86
CA ARG A 113 -14.24 13.43 3.60
C ARG A 113 -12.94 13.95 2.99
N THR A 114 -12.13 14.69 3.76
CA THR A 114 -10.81 15.17 3.34
C THR A 114 -9.88 13.98 3.15
N VAL A 115 -9.17 13.96 2.01
CA VAL A 115 -8.16 12.95 1.70
C VAL A 115 -6.77 13.55 1.91
N THR A 116 -5.99 12.94 2.79
CA THR A 116 -4.62 13.36 3.13
C THR A 116 -3.63 12.27 2.72
N PRO A 117 -2.63 12.57 1.87
CA PRO A 117 -1.58 11.63 1.52
C PRO A 117 -0.54 11.52 2.65
N LEU A 118 -0.30 10.30 3.12
CA LEU A 118 0.76 9.94 4.06
C LEU A 118 1.99 9.51 3.25
N ARG A 119 3.03 10.34 3.25
CA ARG A 119 4.22 10.19 2.39
C ARG A 119 5.47 9.94 3.21
N SER A 120 6.20 8.88 2.86
CA SER A 120 7.60 8.73 3.28
C SER A 120 8.54 9.29 2.21
N LYS A 121 9.74 9.71 2.62
CA LYS A 121 10.83 10.16 1.74
C LYS A 121 11.91 9.09 1.54
N ASN A 122 11.69 7.88 2.01
CA ASN A 122 12.65 6.79 1.88
C ASN A 122 12.75 6.27 0.45
N VAL A 123 13.94 5.81 0.07
CA VAL A 123 14.16 5.07 -1.19
C VAL A 123 13.49 3.70 -1.16
N ALA A 124 13.37 3.02 -2.30
CA ALA A 124 12.85 1.65 -2.34
C ALA A 124 13.82 0.66 -1.67
N LEU A 125 13.29 -0.49 -1.22
CA LEU A 125 14.07 -1.57 -0.63
C LEU A 125 15.02 -2.16 -1.68
N GLY A 126 16.23 -2.51 -1.28
CA GLY A 126 17.25 -3.10 -2.16
C GLY A 126 18.05 -2.09 -2.97
N MET A 127 17.69 -0.80 -2.98
CA MET A 127 18.46 0.21 -3.73
C MET A 127 19.82 0.53 -3.09
N ARG A 128 19.93 0.45 -1.75
CA ARG A 128 21.16 0.72 -1.01
C ARG A 128 21.24 -0.16 0.23
N GLN A 129 22.40 -0.77 0.47
CA GLN A 129 22.62 -1.65 1.61
C GLN A 129 22.37 -0.95 2.96
N ASN A 130 22.92 0.27 3.10
CA ASN A 130 22.95 1.02 4.35
C ASN A 130 21.89 2.13 4.41
N SER A 131 20.75 1.94 3.74
CA SER A 131 19.60 2.83 3.92
C SER A 131 19.09 2.70 5.36
N SER A 132 19.11 3.81 6.11
CA SER A 132 18.39 3.92 7.38
C SER A 132 16.96 4.35 7.07
N PHE A 133 16.03 3.41 7.14
CA PHE A 133 14.61 3.72 7.03
C PHE A 133 14.18 4.32 8.36
N ALA A 134 13.96 5.63 8.34
CA ALA A 134 13.56 6.42 9.50
C ALA A 134 12.38 7.33 9.13
N GLY A 135 11.71 7.86 10.15
CA GLY A 135 10.62 8.82 9.97
C GLY A 135 9.29 8.12 9.77
N THR A 136 8.90 7.28 10.73
CA THR A 136 7.50 6.86 10.84
C THR A 136 6.54 8.05 10.88
N MET A 137 5.38 7.88 10.25
CA MET A 137 4.25 8.79 10.40
C MET A 137 3.23 8.14 11.30
N THR A 138 2.83 8.81 12.37
CA THR A 138 1.71 8.38 13.20
C THR A 138 0.52 9.31 12.99
N VAL A 139 -0.62 8.74 12.66
CA VAL A 139 -1.89 9.46 12.56
C VAL A 139 -2.94 8.77 13.42
N SER A 140 -3.76 9.55 14.11
CA SER A 140 -4.95 9.02 14.77
C SER A 140 -6.05 8.81 13.73
N TYR A 141 -6.91 7.82 13.96
CA TYR A 141 -8.09 7.59 13.14
C TYR A 141 -9.38 7.72 13.95
N GLN A 142 -10.46 8.05 13.26
CA GLN A 142 -11.81 8.12 13.79
C GLN A 142 -12.75 7.12 13.10
N SER A 143 -13.97 7.03 13.61
CA SER A 143 -14.98 6.17 12.99
C SER A 143 -15.26 6.63 11.57
N ASP A 144 -15.38 5.67 10.65
CA ASP A 144 -15.62 5.88 9.21
C ASP A 144 -14.47 6.52 8.43
N ASP A 145 -13.31 6.75 9.07
CA ASP A 145 -12.07 7.01 8.38
C ASP A 145 -11.71 5.83 7.47
N LEU A 146 -11.06 6.13 6.34
CA LEU A 146 -10.52 5.12 5.44
C LEU A 146 -9.01 5.24 5.35
N LEU A 147 -8.35 4.08 5.28
CA LEU A 147 -6.99 3.96 4.80
C LEU A 147 -7.02 3.24 3.46
N LEU A 148 -6.38 3.82 2.43
CA LEU A 148 -6.22 3.21 1.12
C LEU A 148 -4.73 3.09 0.79
N LEU A 149 -4.26 1.85 0.63
CA LEU A 149 -2.94 1.54 0.09
C LEU A 149 -3.11 0.97 -1.31
N TYR A 150 -2.18 1.28 -2.20
CA TYR A 150 -2.29 0.91 -3.61
C TYR A 150 -0.92 0.93 -4.30
N THR A 151 -0.78 0.15 -5.36
CA THR A 151 0.41 0.14 -6.21
C THR A 151 0.33 1.22 -7.29
N ASP A 152 1.48 1.65 -7.80
CA ASP A 152 1.63 2.70 -8.80
C ASP A 152 0.96 2.37 -10.14
N GLY A 153 0.79 1.10 -10.49
CA GLY A 153 -0.03 0.68 -11.62
C GLY A 153 -1.45 1.28 -11.62
N LEU A 154 -1.99 1.66 -10.46
CA LEU A 154 -3.25 2.44 -10.36
C LEU A 154 -3.09 3.87 -10.86
N LEU A 155 -2.00 4.54 -10.50
CA LEU A 155 -1.72 5.94 -10.79
C LEU A 155 -1.35 6.17 -12.25
N GLU A 156 -0.66 5.21 -12.85
CA GLU A 156 -0.12 5.29 -14.21
C GLU A 156 -1.17 5.09 -15.30
N VAL A 157 -2.38 4.65 -14.95
CA VAL A 157 -3.48 4.52 -15.91
C VAL A 157 -3.80 5.88 -16.52
N THR A 158 -3.77 5.95 -17.85
CA THR A 158 -4.07 7.17 -18.61
C THR A 158 -5.44 7.10 -19.29
N ASN A 159 -6.05 8.27 -19.47
CA ASN A 159 -7.23 8.45 -20.33
C ASN A 159 -6.85 8.71 -21.80
N ALA A 160 -7.85 8.92 -22.67
CA ALA A 160 -7.64 9.20 -24.09
C ALA A 160 -6.85 10.50 -24.37
N SER A 161 -6.82 11.44 -23.42
CA SER A 161 -6.06 12.68 -23.48
C SER A 161 -4.62 12.53 -22.96
N GLY A 162 -4.25 11.36 -22.44
CA GLY A 162 -2.94 11.10 -21.84
C GLY A 162 -2.80 11.56 -20.38
N GLU A 163 -3.88 11.98 -19.73
CA GLU A 163 -3.87 12.39 -18.31
C GLU A 163 -3.86 11.16 -17.40
N GLN A 164 -3.11 11.22 -16.30
CA GLN A 164 -2.97 10.13 -15.33
C GLN A 164 -4.12 10.10 -14.31
N PHE A 165 -4.51 8.91 -13.87
CA PHE A 165 -5.55 8.72 -12.86
C PHE A 165 -5.16 9.23 -11.47
N SER A 166 -3.86 9.46 -11.25
CA SER A 166 -3.30 9.98 -10.00
C SER A 166 -3.99 11.27 -9.50
N GLU A 167 -4.43 12.12 -10.42
CA GLU A 167 -5.14 13.37 -10.08
C GLU A 167 -6.60 13.14 -9.67
N GLN A 168 -7.22 12.06 -10.17
CA GLN A 168 -8.63 11.74 -9.90
C GLN A 168 -8.80 10.90 -8.63
N LEU A 169 -7.81 10.09 -8.26
CA LEU A 169 -7.90 9.16 -7.15
C LEU A 169 -8.34 9.80 -5.81
N PRO A 170 -7.79 10.96 -5.36
CA PRO A 170 -8.24 11.60 -4.13
C PRO A 170 -9.72 12.04 -4.20
N LEU A 171 -10.18 12.52 -5.36
CA LEU A 171 -11.55 12.96 -5.57
C LEU A 171 -12.52 11.78 -5.55
N CYS A 172 -12.15 10.67 -6.19
CA CYS A 172 -12.91 9.42 -6.17
C CYS A 172 -13.01 8.87 -4.75
N LEU A 173 -11.89 8.82 -4.01
CA LEU A 173 -11.87 8.33 -2.64
C LEU A 173 -12.67 9.22 -1.69
N ALA A 174 -12.63 10.54 -1.85
CA ALA A 174 -13.42 11.49 -1.06
C ALA A 174 -14.94 11.24 -1.18
N ARG A 175 -15.39 10.77 -2.35
CA ARG A 175 -16.81 10.49 -2.65
C ARG A 175 -17.21 9.04 -2.36
N ALA A 176 -16.26 8.18 -2.01
CA ALA A 176 -16.52 6.76 -1.87
C ALA A 176 -17.38 6.45 -0.62
N GLU A 177 -18.41 5.64 -0.81
CA GLU A 177 -19.36 5.23 0.22
C GLU A 177 -19.54 3.70 0.21
N GLY A 178 -20.20 3.16 1.23
CA GLY A 178 -20.39 1.70 1.37
C GLY A 178 -19.20 0.99 2.00
N SER A 179 -19.25 -0.33 2.05
CA SER A 179 -18.21 -1.20 2.61
C SER A 179 -16.85 -1.04 1.89
N PRO A 180 -15.72 -1.44 2.51
CA PRO A 180 -14.41 -1.43 1.85
C PRO A 180 -14.38 -2.19 0.52
N ARG A 181 -15.22 -3.23 0.37
CA ARG A 181 -15.35 -3.97 -0.89
C ARG A 181 -16.03 -3.12 -1.96
N GLU A 182 -17.14 -2.47 -1.63
CA GLU A 182 -17.86 -1.58 -2.55
C GLU A 182 -17.01 -0.38 -2.96
N ILE A 183 -16.26 0.19 -2.03
CA ILE A 183 -15.31 1.28 -2.31
C ILE A 183 -14.26 0.83 -3.32
N VAL A 184 -13.61 -0.32 -3.09
CA VAL A 184 -12.60 -0.84 -4.02
C VAL A 184 -13.21 -1.15 -5.38
N THR A 185 -14.40 -1.76 -5.43
CA THR A 185 -15.12 -2.00 -6.69
C THR A 185 -15.43 -0.71 -7.43
N GLY A 186 -15.95 0.30 -6.72
CA GLY A 186 -16.26 1.61 -7.29
C GLY A 186 -15.02 2.32 -7.82
N LEU A 187 -13.89 2.30 -7.09
CA LEU A 187 -12.62 2.86 -7.57
C LEU A 187 -12.15 2.19 -8.87
N LEU A 188 -12.27 0.86 -8.98
CA LEU A 188 -11.92 0.12 -10.20
C LEU A 188 -12.88 0.41 -11.36
N GLU A 189 -14.15 0.68 -11.09
CA GLU A 189 -15.12 1.11 -12.09
C GLU A 189 -14.83 2.53 -12.59
N GLU A 190 -14.53 3.47 -11.70
CA GLU A 190 -14.07 4.82 -12.05
C GLU A 190 -12.78 4.78 -12.88
N LEU A 191 -11.82 3.94 -12.50
CA LEU A 191 -10.58 3.74 -13.25
C LEU A 191 -10.85 3.27 -14.69
N ARG A 192 -11.74 2.27 -14.87
CA ARG A 192 -12.13 1.78 -16.21
C ARG A 192 -12.85 2.85 -17.02
N ARG A 193 -13.73 3.62 -16.39
CA ARG A 193 -14.45 4.72 -17.03
C ARG A 193 -13.49 5.82 -17.46
N PHE A 194 -12.55 6.20 -16.59
CA PHE A 194 -11.50 7.17 -16.87
C PHE A 194 -10.61 6.74 -18.03
N ALA A 195 -10.16 5.48 -18.04
CA ALA A 195 -9.32 4.93 -19.10
C ALA A 195 -10.05 4.80 -20.45
N GLY A 196 -11.39 4.74 -20.45
CA GLY A 196 -12.20 4.57 -21.65
C GLY A 196 -12.00 3.22 -22.36
N ARG A 197 -11.36 2.23 -21.72
CA ARG A 197 -11.04 0.91 -22.30
C ARG A 197 -11.39 -0.25 -21.35
N PRO A 198 -11.90 -1.39 -21.87
CA PRO A 198 -12.62 -2.34 -21.03
C PRO A 198 -11.80 -3.32 -20.18
N ALA A 199 -10.48 -3.51 -20.31
CA ALA A 199 -9.86 -4.57 -19.50
C ALA A 199 -8.33 -4.62 -19.31
N ALA A 200 -7.50 -4.13 -20.24
CA ALA A 200 -6.05 -4.34 -20.14
C ALA A 200 -5.37 -3.07 -19.62
N PHE A 201 -4.93 -3.13 -18.36
CA PHE A 201 -3.97 -2.18 -17.82
C PHE A 201 -2.56 -2.68 -18.11
N ASP A 202 -1.64 -1.74 -18.25
CA ASP A 202 -0.27 -2.02 -18.65
C ASP A 202 0.59 -2.55 -17.49
N ASP A 203 0.08 -2.43 -16.26
CA ASP A 203 0.70 -2.94 -15.05
C ASP A 203 -0.30 -3.65 -14.12
N ASP A 204 0.22 -4.33 -13.10
CA ASP A 204 -0.56 -4.86 -11.99
C ASP A 204 -1.13 -3.72 -11.13
N ILE A 205 -2.35 -3.91 -10.63
CA ILE A 205 -3.04 -2.95 -9.78
C ILE A 205 -3.52 -3.66 -8.53
N SER A 206 -3.00 -3.27 -7.39
CA SER A 206 -3.41 -3.76 -6.07
C SER A 206 -4.03 -2.65 -5.25
N LEU A 207 -5.13 -2.95 -4.57
CA LEU A 207 -5.89 -2.02 -3.74
C LEU A 207 -6.21 -2.66 -2.39
N VAL A 208 -5.76 -2.00 -1.33
CA VAL A 208 -6.05 -2.35 0.05
C VAL A 208 -6.83 -1.22 0.71
N CYS A 209 -8.10 -1.47 1.02
CA CYS A 209 -8.97 -0.50 1.68
C CYS A 209 -9.37 -1.00 3.06
N VAL A 210 -9.16 -0.15 4.06
CA VAL A 210 -9.58 -0.37 5.45
C VAL A 210 -10.54 0.73 5.83
N ARG A 211 -11.63 0.37 6.50
CA ARG A 211 -12.52 1.30 7.19
C ARG A 211 -12.40 1.09 8.68
N PHE A 212 -12.15 2.16 9.41
CA PHE A 212 -12.08 2.13 10.87
C PHE A 212 -13.47 2.22 11.49
N LYS A 213 -13.66 1.48 12.58
CA LYS A 213 -14.85 1.54 13.43
C LYS A 213 -14.43 2.04 14.80
N GLY A 214 -15.17 2.99 15.35
CA GLY A 214 -14.78 3.64 16.60
C GLY A 214 -13.64 4.64 16.40
N GLY A 215 -13.33 5.38 17.45
CA GLY A 215 -12.33 6.45 17.45
C GLY A 215 -12.21 7.05 18.85
N PRO A 216 -11.21 7.90 19.09
CA PRO A 216 -11.09 8.59 20.36
C PRO A 216 -12.34 9.45 20.53
N THR A 217 -13.15 9.16 21.57
CA THR A 217 -14.23 10.05 21.95
C THR A 217 -13.61 11.33 22.48
N HIS A 218 -13.62 12.39 21.67
CA HIS A 218 -13.39 13.73 22.20
C HIS A 218 -14.57 14.06 23.13
N ARG A 219 -14.35 13.91 24.44
CA ARG A 219 -15.20 14.48 25.47
C ARG A 219 -14.76 15.90 25.76
#